data_AF-A0A7V2NQE8-F1
#
_entry.id   AF-A0A7V2NQE8-F1
#
_cell.length_a   1.000
_cell.length_b   1.000
_cell.length_c   1.000
_cell.angle_alpha   90.00
_cell.angle_beta   90.00
_cell.angle_gamma   90.00
#
_symmetry.space_group_name_H-M   'P 1'
#
loop_
_entity.id
_entity.type
_entity.pdbx_description
1 polymer ?
#
loop_
_entity_poly.entity_id
_entity_poly.type
_entity_poly.pdbx_seq_one_letter_code
_entity_poly.pdbx_strand_id
1 'polypeptide(L)'
;MLDLAEKYDMDALALTDHGVMGGAVKFYREAKRRGIKPIIGCEIYLAPGDRREKKVRNGDKYYHLVLLAENEQGYSNLVSIVSLAQTEGFYYKPRADKELLREYHEGLIALSACQSGEIPRLLLTGRADAARAAAEEYAEIFGQGNFYIELQDHGTDTDKRLRGELVALARDLDLPLVATNDTHYLTPEDHLAHEVLLNIRANKKIDDDDRMRFDGEGYHFRSPAEMEELFADIPEAIDNTRVIADRCNVEIEFGHTVIPPFPLPEGVSADAYLRELAYEGARKLYPEITAEVEERLEYELSVIERMKYATYFLIVWDFVRFSREHDIPVGPGRGSAAGSLVSYCIGITRVDPLRYKLIFERFLNPERVSMPDFDIDFCQDRRGEVIQYVSEKYGEDRVAQIIT
;
A
#
# COMPACT_ATOMS: atom_id res chain seq x y z
N MET A 1 -3.22 18.27 7.77
CA MET A 1 -3.15 17.26 8.84
C MET A 1 -1.81 17.37 9.56
N LEU A 2 -0.66 17.07 8.92
CA LEU A 2 0.65 17.18 9.57
C LEU A 2 0.98 18.60 10.07
N ASP A 3 0.57 19.66 9.35
CA ASP A 3 0.75 21.04 9.85
C ASP A 3 -0.03 21.30 11.16
N LEU A 4 -1.18 20.65 11.35
CA LEU A 4 -1.97 20.76 12.58
C LEU A 4 -1.35 19.94 13.71
N ALA A 5 -0.82 18.76 13.41
CA ALA A 5 -0.06 17.98 14.39
C ALA A 5 1.15 18.79 14.93
N GLU A 6 1.92 19.44 14.06
CA GLU A 6 3.01 20.35 14.47
C GLU A 6 2.49 21.53 15.30
N LYS A 7 1.39 22.16 14.87
CA LYS A 7 0.77 23.29 15.59
C LYS A 7 0.32 22.89 17.00
N TYR A 8 -0.15 21.66 17.18
CA TYR A 8 -0.66 21.13 18.43
C TYR A 8 0.40 20.37 19.25
N ASP A 9 1.67 20.42 18.83
CA ASP A 9 2.77 19.73 19.50
C ASP A 9 2.55 18.22 19.65
N MET A 10 1.88 17.62 18.66
CA MET A 10 1.70 16.17 18.54
C MET A 10 2.89 15.56 17.80
N ASP A 11 3.62 14.68 18.46
CA ASP A 11 4.83 14.02 17.95
C ASP A 11 4.55 12.69 17.22
N ALA A 12 3.32 12.19 17.22
CA ALA A 12 2.92 10.98 16.51
C ALA A 12 1.54 11.15 15.86
N LEU A 13 1.31 10.45 14.74
CA LEU A 13 0.02 10.47 14.05
C LEU A 13 -0.23 9.17 13.30
N ALA A 14 -1.48 8.67 13.37
CA ALA A 14 -1.91 7.50 12.62
C ALA A 14 -2.69 7.88 11.35
N LEU A 15 -2.42 7.18 10.25
CA LEU A 15 -3.25 7.22 9.04
C LEU A 15 -4.00 5.89 8.91
N THR A 16 -5.33 5.95 8.97
CA THR A 16 -6.23 4.79 8.97
C THR A 16 -7.30 4.93 7.89
N ASP A 17 -6.87 5.02 6.63
CA ASP A 17 -7.77 5.13 5.48
C ASP A 17 -8.70 3.90 5.35
N HIS A 18 -9.88 4.10 4.77
CA HIS A 18 -10.88 3.04 4.58
C HIS A 18 -10.46 1.98 3.54
N GLY A 19 -10.08 0.79 4.01
CA GLY A 19 -9.90 -0.41 3.19
C GLY A 19 -8.81 -0.31 2.11
N VAL A 20 -7.89 0.66 2.23
CA VAL A 20 -6.80 0.90 1.29
C VAL A 20 -5.64 1.62 2.01
N MET A 21 -4.42 1.43 1.52
CA MET A 21 -3.21 2.06 2.06
C MET A 21 -2.50 2.96 1.03
N GLY A 22 -3.25 3.53 0.09
CA GLY A 22 -2.67 4.31 -1.02
C GLY A 22 -1.90 5.55 -0.58
N GLY A 23 -2.27 6.14 0.56
CA GLY A 23 -1.58 7.29 1.15
C GLY A 23 -0.37 6.94 2.02
N ALA A 24 -0.18 5.67 2.42
CA ALA A 24 0.71 5.28 3.51
C ALA A 24 2.17 5.69 3.29
N VAL A 25 2.75 5.39 2.12
CA VAL A 25 4.16 5.72 1.81
C VAL A 25 4.39 7.23 1.75
N LYS A 26 3.45 7.99 1.18
CA LYS A 26 3.54 9.45 1.11
C LYS A 26 3.45 10.06 2.51
N PHE A 27 2.51 9.58 3.32
CA PHE A 27 2.34 9.98 4.72
C PHE A 27 3.60 9.70 5.54
N TYR A 28 4.13 8.48 5.47
CA TYR A 28 5.34 8.06 6.17
C TYR A 28 6.52 9.01 5.89
N ARG A 29 6.80 9.26 4.60
CA ARG A 29 7.91 10.12 4.17
C ARG A 29 7.74 11.58 4.57
N GLU A 30 6.51 12.08 4.60
CA GLU A 30 6.22 13.46 4.98
C GLU A 30 6.30 13.65 6.50
N ALA A 31 5.69 12.74 7.27
CA ALA A 31 5.71 12.76 8.73
C ALA A 31 7.15 12.67 9.26
N LYS A 32 7.95 11.68 8.79
CA LYS A 32 9.36 11.54 9.19
C LYS A 32 10.19 12.79 8.90
N ARG A 33 9.94 13.50 7.78
CA ARG A 33 10.66 14.75 7.44
C ARG A 33 10.38 15.87 8.43
N ARG A 34 9.20 15.87 9.03
CA ARG A 34 8.74 16.85 10.03
C ARG A 34 9.05 16.44 11.46
N GLY A 35 9.69 15.28 11.66
CA GLY A 35 9.95 14.75 13.01
C GLY A 35 8.70 14.21 13.71
N ILE A 36 7.59 14.01 12.99
CA ILE A 36 6.39 13.35 13.50
C ILE A 36 6.52 11.85 13.22
N LYS A 37 6.31 11.02 14.24
CA LYS A 37 6.29 9.57 14.16
C LYS A 37 5.05 9.09 13.38
N PRO A 38 5.23 8.51 12.18
CA PRO A 38 4.10 7.95 11.43
C PRO A 38 3.68 6.61 12.04
N ILE A 39 2.39 6.46 12.28
CA ILE A 39 1.76 5.18 12.60
C ILE A 39 0.95 4.77 11.38
N ILE A 40 1.32 3.63 10.78
CA ILE A 40 0.66 3.12 9.57
C ILE A 40 -0.49 2.22 10.00
N GLY A 41 -1.68 2.52 9.53
CA GLY A 41 -2.87 1.71 9.80
C GLY A 41 -3.81 1.63 8.61
N CYS A 42 -4.95 1.01 8.84
CA CYS A 42 -6.06 0.91 7.90
C CYS A 42 -7.35 0.66 8.69
N GLU A 43 -8.42 1.38 8.37
CA GLU A 43 -9.75 1.00 8.80
C GLU A 43 -10.31 0.00 7.79
N ILE A 44 -10.18 -1.28 8.10
CA ILE A 44 -10.61 -2.35 7.21
C ILE A 44 -12.12 -2.54 7.28
N TYR A 45 -12.69 -3.03 6.19
CA TYR A 45 -14.03 -3.57 6.21
C TYR A 45 -13.97 -5.05 6.58
N LEU A 46 -14.75 -5.48 7.57
CA LEU A 46 -14.82 -6.87 8.00
C LEU A 46 -16.14 -7.50 7.54
N ALA A 47 -16.08 -8.62 6.83
CA ALA A 47 -17.28 -9.38 6.49
C ALA A 47 -17.89 -10.02 7.75
N PRO A 48 -19.24 -10.09 7.88
CA PRO A 48 -19.89 -10.79 8.99
C PRO A 48 -19.73 -12.32 8.99
N GLY A 49 -18.85 -12.85 8.15
CA GLY A 49 -18.65 -14.26 7.84
C GLY A 49 -17.49 -14.39 6.85
N ASP A 50 -17.52 -15.38 5.98
CA ASP A 50 -16.50 -15.55 4.92
C ASP A 50 -16.52 -14.35 3.94
N ARG A 51 -15.36 -13.73 3.74
CA ARG A 51 -15.19 -12.56 2.85
C ARG A 51 -15.59 -12.84 1.40
N ARG A 52 -15.47 -14.09 0.95
CA ARG A 52 -15.76 -14.56 -0.40
C ARG A 52 -17.27 -14.65 -0.65
N GLU A 53 -18.10 -14.65 0.40
CA GLU A 53 -19.55 -14.64 0.28
C GLU A 53 -20.13 -13.23 0.08
N LYS A 54 -20.94 -13.06 -0.96
CA LYS A 54 -21.67 -11.80 -1.25
C LYS A 54 -23.08 -11.80 -0.64
N LYS A 55 -23.15 -12.03 0.68
CA LYS A 55 -24.42 -12.11 1.42
C LYS A 55 -24.46 -11.08 2.55
N VAL A 56 -25.65 -10.53 2.78
CA VAL A 56 -25.97 -9.74 3.97
C VAL A 56 -26.32 -10.70 5.09
N ARG A 57 -25.75 -10.50 6.29
CA ARG A 57 -26.07 -11.31 7.47
C ARG A 57 -26.55 -10.39 8.58
N ASN A 58 -27.71 -10.69 9.17
CA ASN A 58 -28.32 -9.88 10.23
C ASN A 58 -28.49 -8.39 9.88
N GLY A 59 -28.70 -8.06 8.60
CA GLY A 59 -28.79 -6.68 8.11
C GLY A 59 -27.44 -6.02 7.78
N ASP A 60 -26.34 -6.72 8.05
CA ASP A 60 -24.98 -6.17 7.94
C ASP A 60 -24.26 -6.72 6.72
N LYS A 61 -23.63 -5.81 5.97
CA LYS A 61 -22.82 -6.14 4.78
C LYS A 61 -21.34 -6.27 5.13
N TYR A 62 -20.92 -5.47 6.10
CA TYR A 62 -19.60 -5.39 6.66
C TYR A 62 -19.65 -4.60 7.99
N TYR A 63 -18.59 -4.71 8.77
CA TYR A 63 -18.27 -3.87 9.91
C TYR A 63 -16.97 -3.12 9.65
N HIS A 64 -16.63 -2.16 10.50
CA HIS A 64 -15.32 -1.53 10.52
C HIS A 64 -14.43 -2.17 11.59
N LEU A 65 -13.12 -2.18 11.37
CA LEU A 65 -12.12 -2.52 12.38
C LEU A 65 -10.85 -1.72 12.05
N VAL A 66 -10.28 -1.04 13.05
CA VAL A 66 -9.04 -0.29 12.85
C VAL A 66 -7.86 -1.20 13.18
N LEU A 67 -6.90 -1.29 12.25
CA LEU A 67 -5.66 -2.02 12.44
C LEU A 67 -4.47 -1.06 12.33
N LEU A 68 -3.54 -1.15 13.27
CA LEU A 68 -2.29 -0.39 13.31
C LEU A 68 -1.12 -1.36 13.26
N ALA A 69 -0.13 -1.05 12.43
CA ALA A 69 1.11 -1.82 12.37
C ALA A 69 2.03 -1.42 13.52
N GLU A 70 2.29 -2.36 14.44
CA GLU A 70 3.21 -2.18 15.56
C GLU A 70 4.68 -2.22 15.09
N ASN A 71 4.99 -3.01 14.08
CA ASN A 71 6.34 -3.24 13.55
C ASN A 71 6.29 -3.68 12.08
N GLU A 72 7.44 -4.00 11.48
CA GLU A 72 7.55 -4.40 10.08
C GLU A 72 6.74 -5.66 9.75
N GLN A 73 6.65 -6.62 10.67
CA GLN A 73 5.81 -7.81 10.50
C GLN A 73 4.33 -7.42 10.46
N GLY A 74 3.90 -6.55 11.36
CA GLY A 74 2.56 -5.95 11.36
C GLY A 74 2.26 -5.20 10.07
N TYR A 75 3.21 -4.41 9.56
CA TYR A 75 3.04 -3.70 8.29
C TYR A 75 2.88 -4.68 7.12
N SER A 76 3.71 -5.72 7.04
CA SER A 76 3.59 -6.79 6.03
C SER A 76 2.24 -7.49 6.12
N ASN A 77 1.80 -7.84 7.32
CA ASN A 77 0.52 -8.49 7.57
C ASN A 77 -0.67 -7.59 7.19
N LEU A 78 -0.60 -6.30 7.52
CA LEU A 78 -1.62 -5.32 7.14
C LEU A 78 -1.74 -5.20 5.62
N VAL A 79 -0.61 -5.16 4.91
CA VAL A 79 -0.56 -5.15 3.44
C VAL A 79 -1.21 -6.43 2.87
N SER A 80 -0.92 -7.60 3.43
CA SER A 80 -1.57 -8.87 3.03
C SER A 80 -3.08 -8.83 3.24
N ILE A 81 -3.56 -8.43 4.43
CA ILE A 81 -4.99 -8.35 4.76
C ILE A 81 -5.72 -7.42 3.78
N VAL A 82 -5.19 -6.21 3.57
CA VAL A 82 -5.80 -5.23 2.65
C VAL A 82 -5.77 -5.72 1.21
N SER A 83 -4.69 -6.38 0.79
CA SER A 83 -4.58 -6.93 -0.58
C SER A 83 -5.58 -8.06 -0.82
N LEU A 84 -5.69 -9.03 0.10
CA LEU A 84 -6.64 -10.13 0.01
C LEU A 84 -8.10 -9.67 0.13
N ALA A 85 -8.35 -8.62 0.92
CA ALA A 85 -9.67 -7.98 0.98
C ALA A 85 -10.08 -7.39 -0.38
N GLN A 86 -9.13 -6.85 -1.15
CA GLN A 86 -9.34 -6.30 -2.49
C GLN A 86 -9.49 -7.39 -3.56
N THR A 87 -8.63 -8.42 -3.53
CA THR A 87 -8.59 -9.44 -4.59
C THR A 87 -9.63 -10.55 -4.40
N GLU A 88 -9.95 -10.92 -3.16
CA GLU A 88 -10.86 -12.03 -2.85
C GLU A 88 -12.18 -11.58 -2.20
N GLY A 89 -12.12 -10.53 -1.36
CA GLY A 89 -13.22 -10.13 -0.48
C GLY A 89 -14.14 -9.03 -1.02
N PHE A 90 -13.93 -8.58 -2.27
CA PHE A 90 -14.63 -7.42 -2.80
C PHE A 90 -16.12 -7.72 -3.06
N TYR A 91 -16.98 -6.96 -2.38
CA TYR A 91 -18.42 -6.92 -2.65
C TYR A 91 -18.88 -5.52 -3.02
N TYR A 92 -19.28 -4.71 -2.04
CA TYR A 92 -19.42 -3.25 -2.20
C TYR A 92 -18.16 -2.49 -1.76
N LYS A 93 -17.37 -3.16 -0.92
CA LYS A 93 -16.15 -2.72 -0.29
C LYS A 93 -15.17 -3.91 -0.28
N PRO A 94 -13.85 -3.66 -0.21
CA PRO A 94 -12.86 -4.72 -0.02
C PRO A 94 -12.94 -5.22 1.42
N ARG A 95 -13.46 -6.43 1.64
CA ARG A 95 -13.71 -6.95 3.00
C ARG A 95 -12.68 -8.02 3.36
N ALA A 96 -12.07 -7.90 4.52
CA ALA A 96 -11.39 -9.01 5.17
C ALA A 96 -12.40 -9.86 5.96
N ASP A 97 -11.94 -10.92 6.61
CA ASP A 97 -12.71 -11.71 7.56
C ASP A 97 -11.81 -12.14 8.73
N LYS A 98 -12.42 -12.78 9.74
CA LYS A 98 -11.69 -13.26 10.92
C LYS A 98 -10.77 -14.46 10.61
N GLU A 99 -10.86 -15.09 9.44
CA GLU A 99 -9.87 -16.09 8.99
C GLU A 99 -8.55 -15.38 8.69
N LEU A 100 -8.59 -14.33 7.86
CA LEU A 100 -7.41 -13.51 7.58
C LEU A 100 -6.83 -12.86 8.83
N LEU A 101 -7.67 -12.35 9.74
CA LEU A 101 -7.17 -11.75 10.97
C LEU A 101 -6.38 -12.77 11.80
N ARG A 102 -6.85 -14.02 11.92
CA ARG A 102 -6.10 -15.08 12.63
C ARG A 102 -4.77 -15.40 11.95
N GLU A 103 -4.76 -15.47 10.62
CA GLU A 103 -3.56 -15.79 9.85
C GLU A 103 -2.50 -14.67 9.94
N TYR A 104 -2.93 -13.41 9.92
CA TYR A 104 -2.06 -12.24 9.81
C TYR A 104 -2.13 -11.31 11.03
N HIS A 105 -2.38 -11.82 12.24
CA HIS A 105 -2.52 -10.99 13.46
C HIS A 105 -1.18 -10.45 14.01
N GLU A 106 -0.08 -11.16 13.78
CA GLU A 106 1.20 -10.86 14.43
C GLU A 106 1.69 -9.43 14.11
N GLY A 107 2.10 -8.69 15.13
CA GLY A 107 2.56 -7.31 15.00
C GLY A 107 1.46 -6.28 14.71
N LEU A 108 0.19 -6.64 14.87
CA LEU A 108 -0.94 -5.70 14.74
C LEU A 108 -1.54 -5.33 16.09
N ILE A 109 -1.91 -4.06 16.21
CA ILE A 109 -2.80 -3.55 17.26
C ILE A 109 -4.15 -3.26 16.61
N ALA A 110 -5.24 -3.76 17.20
CA ALA A 110 -6.60 -3.60 16.69
C ALA A 110 -7.46 -2.76 17.63
N LEU A 111 -8.29 -1.88 17.06
CA LEU A 111 -9.25 -1.07 17.79
C LEU A 111 -10.67 -1.42 17.32
N SER A 112 -11.64 -1.40 18.22
CA SER A 112 -13.02 -1.83 17.94
C SER A 112 -13.79 -0.97 16.92
N ALA A 113 -13.20 0.11 16.41
CA ALA A 113 -13.73 1.06 15.44
C ALA A 113 -14.89 1.92 15.94
N CYS A 114 -15.40 2.77 15.05
CA CYS A 114 -16.52 3.67 15.26
C CYS A 114 -17.87 2.91 15.42
N GLN A 115 -19.00 3.62 15.40
CA GLN A 115 -20.34 3.00 15.49
C GLN A 115 -20.63 1.91 14.43
N SER A 116 -19.86 1.89 13.33
CA SER A 116 -19.94 0.85 12.29
C SER A 116 -19.11 -0.40 12.58
N GLY A 117 -18.37 -0.45 13.69
CA GLY A 117 -17.65 -1.63 14.17
C GLY A 117 -18.59 -2.75 14.62
N GLU A 118 -18.08 -3.99 14.66
CA GLU A 118 -18.90 -5.17 15.00
C GLU A 118 -19.46 -5.06 16.43
N ILE A 119 -18.58 -4.77 17.41
CA ILE A 119 -18.96 -4.64 18.83
C ILE A 119 -19.93 -3.47 19.03
N PRO A 120 -19.61 -2.22 18.60
CA PRO A 120 -20.56 -1.11 18.70
C PRO A 120 -21.94 -1.40 18.11
N ARG A 121 -21.99 -2.01 16.94
CA ARG A 121 -23.25 -2.29 16.25
C ARG A 121 -24.07 -3.38 16.93
N LEU A 122 -23.43 -4.39 17.51
CA LEU A 122 -24.09 -5.39 18.33
C LEU A 122 -24.70 -4.76 19.60
N LEU A 123 -23.96 -3.89 20.28
CA LEU A 123 -24.45 -3.14 21.44
C LEU A 123 -25.65 -2.24 21.10
N LEU A 124 -25.54 -1.43 20.05
CA LEU A 124 -26.61 -0.54 19.58
C LEU A 124 -27.90 -1.28 19.18
N THR A 125 -27.78 -2.56 18.81
CA THR A 125 -28.92 -3.42 18.45
C THR A 125 -29.39 -4.32 19.60
N GLY A 126 -28.90 -4.08 20.82
CA GLY A 126 -29.32 -4.79 22.04
C GLY A 126 -28.79 -6.22 22.16
N ARG A 127 -27.73 -6.56 21.43
CA ARG A 127 -27.12 -7.91 21.39
C ARG A 127 -25.85 -7.98 22.23
N ALA A 128 -25.97 -7.67 23.53
CA ALA A 128 -24.83 -7.55 24.44
C ALA A 128 -23.99 -8.84 24.55
N ASP A 129 -24.62 -10.02 24.62
CA ASP A 129 -23.89 -11.30 24.69
C ASP A 129 -23.04 -11.56 23.44
N ALA A 130 -23.55 -11.19 22.26
CA ALA A 130 -22.82 -11.31 21.00
C ALA A 130 -21.68 -10.28 20.93
N ALA A 131 -21.89 -9.06 21.43
CA ALA A 131 -20.84 -8.05 21.54
C ALA A 131 -19.69 -8.53 22.43
N ARG A 132 -20.02 -9.16 23.57
CA ARG A 132 -19.04 -9.78 24.46
C ARG A 132 -18.25 -10.89 23.76
N ALA A 133 -18.94 -11.82 23.11
CA ALA A 133 -18.28 -12.90 22.38
C ALA A 133 -17.35 -12.37 21.26
N ALA A 134 -17.76 -11.32 20.55
CA ALA A 134 -16.92 -10.69 19.53
C ALA A 134 -15.66 -10.04 20.15
N ALA A 135 -15.80 -9.34 21.28
CA ALA A 135 -14.67 -8.74 21.97
C ALA A 135 -13.66 -9.78 22.50
N GLU A 136 -14.16 -10.88 23.07
CA GLU A 136 -13.34 -12.03 23.49
C GLU A 136 -12.60 -12.66 22.30
N GLU A 137 -13.29 -12.84 21.16
CA GLU A 137 -12.69 -13.39 19.95
C GLU A 137 -11.58 -12.47 19.39
N TYR A 138 -11.77 -11.15 19.38
CA TYR A 138 -10.70 -10.24 18.96
C TYR A 138 -9.51 -10.23 19.93
N ALA A 139 -9.78 -10.24 21.24
CA ALA A 139 -8.73 -10.32 22.25
C ALA A 139 -7.91 -11.63 22.12
N GLU A 140 -8.56 -12.74 21.78
CA GLU A 140 -7.90 -14.01 21.46
C GLU A 140 -7.04 -13.90 20.18
N ILE A 141 -7.60 -13.34 19.10
CA ILE A 141 -6.93 -13.22 17.80
C ILE A 141 -5.66 -12.36 17.91
N PHE A 142 -5.75 -11.18 18.51
CA PHE A 142 -4.62 -10.24 18.55
C PHE A 142 -3.71 -10.47 19.76
N GLY A 143 -4.20 -11.13 20.80
CA GLY A 143 -3.49 -11.36 22.05
C GLY A 143 -3.65 -10.23 23.06
N GLN A 144 -3.29 -10.52 24.31
CA GLN A 144 -3.46 -9.59 25.44
C GLN A 144 -2.71 -8.28 25.20
N GLY A 145 -3.42 -7.16 25.37
CA GLY A 145 -2.86 -5.82 25.17
C GLY A 145 -2.76 -5.37 23.71
N ASN A 146 -3.21 -6.18 22.75
CA ASN A 146 -3.19 -5.82 21.31
C ASN A 146 -4.58 -5.52 20.75
N PHE A 147 -5.63 -5.68 21.56
CA PHE A 147 -6.99 -5.30 21.21
C PHE A 147 -7.52 -4.26 22.18
N TYR A 148 -7.97 -3.12 21.66
CA TYR A 148 -8.50 -2.00 22.43
C TYR A 148 -9.97 -1.76 22.10
N ILE A 149 -10.76 -1.47 23.13
CA ILE A 149 -12.11 -0.93 22.96
C ILE A 149 -11.99 0.57 22.69
N GLU A 150 -12.37 0.96 21.49
CA GLU A 150 -12.27 2.33 20.99
C GLU A 150 -13.47 3.16 21.43
N LEU A 151 -13.19 4.34 21.99
CA LEU A 151 -14.18 5.31 22.43
C LEU A 151 -14.10 6.57 21.58
N GLN A 152 -15.25 7.04 21.14
CA GLN A 152 -15.42 8.26 20.35
C GLN A 152 -16.65 9.02 20.88
N ASP A 153 -16.66 10.35 20.77
CA ASP A 153 -17.80 11.18 21.16
C ASP A 153 -17.97 12.39 20.23
N HIS A 154 -19.03 12.36 19.44
CA HIS A 154 -19.41 13.41 18.48
C HIS A 154 -20.65 14.19 18.96
N GLY A 155 -20.93 14.13 20.26
CA GLY A 155 -21.98 14.89 20.92
C GLY A 155 -23.39 14.30 20.76
N THR A 156 -23.53 13.12 20.16
CA THR A 156 -24.84 12.49 19.94
C THR A 156 -25.31 11.69 21.17
N ASP A 157 -26.64 11.55 21.34
CA ASP A 157 -27.20 10.69 22.40
C ASP A 157 -26.83 9.21 22.19
N THR A 158 -26.65 8.82 20.92
CA THR A 158 -26.16 7.49 20.54
C THR A 158 -24.74 7.26 21.05
N ASP A 159 -23.83 8.22 20.85
CA ASP A 159 -22.44 8.13 21.35
C ASP A 159 -22.43 8.00 22.87
N LYS A 160 -23.17 8.85 23.59
CA LYS A 160 -23.21 8.85 25.05
C LYS A 160 -23.66 7.50 25.61
N ARG A 161 -24.71 6.91 25.03
CA ARG A 161 -25.20 5.58 25.41
C ARG A 161 -24.16 4.51 25.11
N LEU A 162 -23.65 4.49 23.88
CA LEU A 162 -22.69 3.49 23.42
C LEU A 162 -21.39 3.53 24.22
N ARG A 163 -20.88 4.73 24.54
CA ARG A 163 -19.68 4.93 25.37
C ARG A 163 -19.82 4.25 26.72
N GLY A 164 -20.96 4.40 27.39
CA GLY A 164 -21.23 3.73 28.67
C GLY A 164 -21.22 2.20 28.57
N GLU A 165 -21.83 1.65 27.51
CA GLU A 165 -21.86 0.20 27.27
C GLU A 165 -20.48 -0.36 26.90
N LEU A 166 -19.70 0.35 26.09
CA LEU A 166 -18.33 -0.03 25.72
C LEU A 166 -17.39 -0.02 26.94
N VAL A 167 -17.48 1.00 27.80
CA VAL A 167 -16.68 1.08 29.03
C VAL A 167 -17.03 -0.06 29.99
N ALA A 168 -18.31 -0.38 30.15
CA ALA A 168 -18.74 -1.52 30.96
C ALA A 168 -18.19 -2.84 30.39
N LEU A 169 -18.31 -3.04 29.08
CA LEU A 169 -17.79 -4.23 28.41
C LEU A 169 -16.27 -4.37 28.56
N ALA A 170 -15.51 -3.29 28.36
CA ALA A 170 -14.06 -3.28 28.48
C ALA A 170 -13.62 -3.65 29.90
N ARG A 171 -14.26 -3.08 30.93
CA ARG A 171 -13.96 -3.38 32.34
C ARG A 171 -14.30 -4.82 32.71
N ASP A 172 -15.42 -5.35 32.23
CA ASP A 172 -15.83 -6.73 32.50
C ASP A 172 -14.87 -7.76 31.88
N LEU A 173 -14.24 -7.42 30.76
CA LEU A 173 -13.31 -8.29 30.03
C LEU A 173 -11.83 -7.98 30.27
N ASP A 174 -11.53 -6.99 31.12
CA ASP A 174 -10.17 -6.48 31.35
C ASP A 174 -9.44 -6.07 30.05
N LEU A 175 -10.19 -5.42 29.14
CA LEU A 175 -9.67 -4.89 27.88
C LEU A 175 -9.32 -3.41 28.01
N PRO A 176 -8.20 -2.96 27.41
CA PRO A 176 -7.82 -1.56 27.46
C PRO A 176 -8.75 -0.69 26.61
N LEU A 177 -8.98 0.54 27.08
CA LEU A 177 -9.73 1.58 26.38
C LEU A 177 -8.80 2.47 25.56
N VAL A 178 -9.25 3.02 24.44
CA VAL A 178 -8.52 4.07 23.71
C VAL A 178 -9.47 5.14 23.19
N ALA A 179 -9.11 6.41 23.33
CA ALA A 179 -9.87 7.53 22.80
C ALA A 179 -9.37 7.89 21.39
N THR A 180 -10.30 8.02 20.44
CA THR A 180 -10.04 8.51 19.09
C THR A 180 -11.16 9.47 18.66
N ASN A 181 -11.03 10.09 17.48
CA ASN A 181 -11.97 11.10 17.00
C ASN A 181 -12.43 10.90 15.54
N ASP A 182 -12.12 9.75 14.93
CA ASP A 182 -12.52 9.40 13.56
C ASP A 182 -12.43 10.58 12.55
N THR A 183 -11.27 11.22 12.49
CA THR A 183 -11.12 12.52 11.83
C THR A 183 -11.25 12.42 10.30
N HIS A 184 -12.20 13.16 9.73
CA HIS A 184 -12.49 13.18 8.29
C HIS A 184 -12.18 14.51 7.60
N TYR A 185 -11.95 15.58 8.37
CA TYR A 185 -11.61 16.90 7.87
C TYR A 185 -10.73 17.68 8.86
N LEU A 186 -10.17 18.83 8.46
CA LEU A 186 -9.12 19.48 9.25
C LEU A 186 -9.68 20.43 10.30
N THR A 187 -10.62 21.29 9.94
CA THR A 187 -11.22 22.27 10.87
C THR A 187 -12.75 22.13 10.92
N PRO A 188 -13.42 22.62 11.97
CA PRO A 188 -14.89 22.58 12.04
C PRO A 188 -15.59 23.19 10.82
N GLU A 189 -15.00 24.22 10.22
CA GLU A 189 -15.54 24.90 9.05
C GLU A 189 -15.51 24.03 7.78
N ASP A 190 -14.63 23.03 7.71
CA ASP A 190 -14.52 22.11 6.58
C ASP A 190 -15.67 21.10 6.52
N HIS A 191 -16.54 21.04 7.55
CA HIS A 191 -17.71 20.15 7.60
C HIS A 191 -18.55 20.21 6.31
N LEU A 192 -18.83 21.42 5.81
CA LEU A 192 -19.65 21.58 4.60
C LEU A 192 -18.94 21.02 3.35
N ALA A 193 -17.63 21.23 3.24
CA ALA A 193 -16.85 20.69 2.13
C ALA A 193 -16.84 19.16 2.17
N HIS A 194 -16.73 18.57 3.36
CA HIS A 194 -16.85 17.13 3.56
C HIS A 194 -18.24 16.60 3.18
N GLU A 195 -19.32 17.24 3.62
CA GLU A 195 -20.69 16.85 3.26
C GLU A 195 -20.93 16.90 1.74
N VAL A 196 -20.41 17.92 1.06
CA VAL A 196 -20.42 18.00 -0.41
C VAL A 196 -19.66 16.83 -1.04
N LEU A 197 -18.47 16.51 -0.53
CA LEU A 197 -17.67 15.39 -1.03
C LEU A 197 -18.40 14.04 -0.93
N LEU A 198 -19.07 13.79 0.21
CA LEU A 198 -19.87 12.58 0.41
C LEU A 198 -21.00 12.47 -0.62
N ASN A 199 -21.69 13.58 -0.89
CA ASN A 199 -22.86 13.59 -1.78
C ASN A 199 -22.49 13.59 -3.27
N ILE A 200 -21.31 14.07 -3.65
CA ILE A 200 -20.75 13.83 -4.99
C ILE A 200 -20.66 12.33 -5.26
N ARG A 201 -20.13 11.56 -4.30
CA ARG A 201 -20.03 10.10 -4.42
C ARG A 201 -21.40 9.41 -4.42
N ALA A 202 -22.33 9.92 -3.62
CA ALA A 202 -23.69 9.39 -3.55
C ALA A 202 -24.57 9.80 -4.75
N ASN A 203 -24.08 10.69 -5.63
CA ASN A 203 -24.84 11.32 -6.70
C ASN A 203 -26.12 12.00 -6.20
N LYS A 204 -25.98 12.78 -5.12
CA LYS A 204 -27.06 13.54 -4.47
C LYS A 204 -26.72 15.02 -4.39
N LYS A 205 -27.74 15.86 -4.27
CA LYS A 205 -27.60 17.29 -4.03
C LYS A 205 -27.72 17.61 -2.55
N ILE A 206 -27.22 18.78 -2.14
CA ILE A 206 -27.28 19.23 -0.75
C ILE A 206 -28.71 19.59 -0.30
N ASP A 207 -29.60 19.90 -1.23
CA ASP A 207 -31.03 20.15 -0.97
C ASP A 207 -31.86 18.87 -0.90
N ASP A 208 -31.29 17.69 -1.19
CA ASP A 208 -32.00 16.42 -1.03
C ASP A 208 -32.18 16.07 0.46
N ASP A 209 -33.40 15.68 0.84
CA ASP A 209 -33.74 15.32 2.23
C ASP A 209 -33.04 14.03 2.71
N ASP A 210 -32.74 13.12 1.79
CA ASP A 210 -32.12 11.82 2.07
C ASP A 210 -30.61 11.79 1.78
N ARG A 211 -29.98 12.97 1.66
CA ARG A 211 -28.54 13.12 1.41
C ARG A 211 -27.69 12.49 2.52
N MET A 212 -26.46 12.14 2.18
CA MET A 212 -25.51 11.60 3.16
C MET A 212 -24.94 12.73 4.00
N ARG A 213 -25.03 12.62 5.32
CA ARG A 213 -24.37 13.49 6.29
C ARG A 213 -23.94 12.66 7.49
N PHE A 214 -22.95 13.15 8.23
CA PHE A 214 -22.60 12.54 9.50
C PHE A 214 -23.58 13.02 10.57
N ASP A 215 -23.85 12.17 11.56
CA ASP A 215 -24.63 12.56 12.73
C ASP A 215 -23.70 13.26 13.73
N GLY A 216 -24.20 14.29 14.40
CA GLY A 216 -23.39 15.08 15.35
C GLY A 216 -22.37 15.99 14.68
N GLU A 217 -21.39 16.42 15.46
CA GLU A 217 -20.33 17.35 15.04
C GLU A 217 -18.97 16.87 15.60
N GLY A 218 -17.87 17.48 15.13
CA GLY A 218 -16.57 17.28 15.78
C GLY A 218 -15.63 16.26 15.13
N TYR A 219 -15.91 15.81 13.90
CA TYR A 219 -15.02 14.94 13.09
C TYR A 219 -13.82 15.69 12.46
N HIS A 220 -13.49 16.88 12.98
CA HIS A 220 -12.30 17.62 12.57
C HIS A 220 -11.07 17.16 13.35
N PHE A 221 -9.89 17.65 12.98
CA PHE A 221 -8.65 17.36 13.69
C PHE A 221 -8.61 18.15 15.01
N ARG A 222 -9.13 17.54 16.09
CA ARG A 222 -9.18 18.15 17.43
C ARG A 222 -7.78 18.34 18.01
N SER A 223 -7.65 19.39 18.81
CA SER A 223 -6.47 19.63 19.65
C SER A 223 -6.41 18.68 20.85
N PRO A 224 -5.25 18.51 21.50
CA PRO A 224 -5.11 17.69 22.69
C PRO A 224 -6.05 18.14 23.81
N ALA A 225 -6.16 19.46 24.04
CA ALA A 225 -7.02 20.03 25.07
C ALA A 225 -8.51 19.71 24.85
N GLU A 226 -8.99 19.73 23.59
CA GLU A 226 -10.37 19.34 23.27
C GLU A 226 -10.63 17.86 23.52
N MET A 227 -9.65 17.00 23.23
CA MET A 227 -9.74 15.56 23.50
C MET A 227 -9.67 15.25 25.00
N GLU A 228 -8.80 15.93 25.74
CA GLU A 228 -8.68 15.83 27.20
C GLU A 228 -9.97 16.28 27.90
N GLU A 229 -10.60 17.36 27.45
CA GLU A 229 -11.89 17.81 27.99
C GLU A 229 -13.00 16.80 27.69
N LEU A 230 -13.04 16.26 26.47
CA LEU A 230 -14.05 15.29 26.05
C LEU A 230 -13.99 13.96 26.84
N PHE A 231 -12.78 13.53 27.20
CA PHE A 231 -12.51 12.29 27.92
C PHE A 231 -12.01 12.50 29.34
N ALA A 232 -12.31 13.65 29.95
CA ALA A 232 -11.87 13.98 31.31
C ALA A 232 -12.35 12.98 32.38
N ASP A 233 -13.46 12.27 32.12
CA ASP A 233 -14.01 11.23 32.98
C ASP A 233 -13.32 9.85 32.81
N ILE A 234 -12.51 9.67 31.76
CA ILE A 234 -11.82 8.43 31.39
C ILE A 234 -10.41 8.76 30.86
N PRO A 235 -9.52 9.35 31.69
CA PRO A 235 -8.20 9.77 31.26
C PRO A 235 -7.35 8.61 30.73
N GLU A 236 -7.58 7.38 31.19
CA GLU A 236 -6.86 6.19 30.73
C GLU A 236 -7.03 5.93 29.22
N ALA A 237 -8.15 6.36 28.63
CA ALA A 237 -8.39 6.21 27.20
C ALA A 237 -7.47 7.13 26.38
N ILE A 238 -7.17 8.32 26.89
CA ILE A 238 -6.21 9.26 26.28
C ILE A 238 -4.78 8.75 26.51
N ASP A 239 -4.45 8.33 27.73
CA ASP A 239 -3.11 7.80 28.04
C ASP A 239 -2.73 6.61 27.15
N ASN A 240 -3.69 5.73 26.85
CA ASN A 240 -3.46 4.57 25.97
C ASN A 240 -3.16 4.96 24.52
N THR A 241 -3.54 6.16 24.06
CA THR A 241 -3.11 6.66 22.73
C THR A 241 -1.58 6.79 22.67
N ARG A 242 -0.95 7.27 23.76
CA ARG A 242 0.50 7.36 23.90
C ARG A 242 1.13 5.98 23.97
N VAL A 243 0.55 5.05 24.73
CA VAL A 243 1.04 3.66 24.82
C VAL A 243 1.09 3.01 23.44
N ILE A 244 0.03 3.14 22.64
CA ILE A 244 -0.01 2.63 21.27
C ILE A 244 1.02 3.34 20.40
N ALA A 245 1.09 4.67 20.47
CA ALA A 245 2.03 5.46 19.69
C ALA A 245 3.48 5.06 19.95
N ASP A 246 3.85 4.82 21.21
CA ASP A 246 5.21 4.42 21.61
C ASP A 246 5.56 3.01 21.10
N ARG A 247 4.58 2.10 21.05
CA ARG A 247 4.73 0.72 20.57
C ARG A 247 4.89 0.60 19.05
N CYS A 248 4.21 1.44 18.28
CA CYS A 248 4.23 1.38 16.81
C CYS A 248 5.55 1.91 16.22
N ASN A 249 6.47 1.06 15.81
CA ASN A 249 7.81 1.41 15.34
C ASN A 249 8.15 0.78 13.98
N VAL A 250 7.31 1.03 12.96
CA VAL A 250 7.58 0.57 11.59
C VAL A 250 8.69 1.39 10.96
N GLU A 251 9.75 0.75 10.46
CA GLU A 251 10.72 1.37 9.57
C GLU A 251 10.57 0.86 8.12
N ILE A 252 10.43 1.81 7.18
CA ILE A 252 10.41 1.51 5.74
C ILE A 252 11.75 1.90 5.13
N GLU A 253 12.47 0.91 4.63
CA GLU A 253 13.71 1.12 3.87
C GLU A 253 13.41 1.58 2.44
N PHE A 254 14.10 2.65 2.01
CA PHE A 254 13.99 3.19 0.66
C PHE A 254 15.34 3.15 -0.05
N GLY A 255 15.32 3.06 -1.38
CA GLY A 255 16.53 3.13 -2.20
C GLY A 255 17.21 1.79 -2.45
N HIS A 256 16.67 0.69 -1.91
CA HIS A 256 17.08 -0.66 -2.28
C HIS A 256 16.32 -1.13 -3.52
N THR A 257 17.05 -1.43 -4.59
CA THR A 257 16.47 -2.03 -5.79
C THR A 257 16.30 -3.53 -5.59
N VAL A 258 15.09 -4.04 -5.81
CA VAL A 258 14.81 -5.48 -5.85
C VAL A 258 14.62 -5.88 -7.30
N ILE A 259 15.60 -6.59 -7.86
CA ILE A 259 15.55 -7.13 -9.24
C ILE A 259 15.20 -8.62 -9.13
N PRO A 260 14.15 -9.10 -9.82
CA PRO A 260 13.79 -10.50 -9.76
C PRO A 260 14.90 -11.37 -10.38
N PRO A 261 15.09 -12.61 -9.91
CA PRO A 261 16.05 -13.51 -10.53
C PRO A 261 15.62 -13.83 -11.98
N PHE A 262 16.59 -14.00 -12.86
CA PHE A 262 16.36 -14.43 -14.24
C PHE A 262 16.74 -15.91 -14.39
N PRO A 263 15.93 -16.75 -15.04
CA PRO A 263 16.25 -18.16 -15.24
C PRO A 263 17.44 -18.30 -16.20
N LEU A 264 18.54 -18.88 -15.70
CA LEU A 264 19.79 -19.07 -16.45
C LEU A 264 20.15 -20.55 -16.55
N PRO A 265 20.92 -20.97 -17.58
CA PRO A 265 21.52 -22.30 -17.63
C PRO A 265 22.40 -22.58 -16.41
N GLU A 266 22.52 -23.85 -16.03
CA GLU A 266 23.30 -24.25 -14.86
C GLU A 266 24.77 -23.82 -14.99
N GLY A 267 25.29 -23.17 -13.94
CA GLY A 267 26.68 -22.70 -13.89
C GLY A 267 26.98 -21.43 -14.69
N VAL A 268 25.99 -20.80 -15.35
CA VAL A 268 26.16 -19.57 -16.12
C VAL A 268 25.72 -18.35 -15.31
N SER A 269 26.56 -17.33 -15.24
CA SER A 269 26.20 -16.04 -14.61
C SER A 269 25.39 -15.15 -15.55
N ALA A 270 24.61 -14.21 -14.99
CA ALA A 270 23.87 -13.24 -15.77
C ALA A 270 24.79 -12.40 -16.68
N ASP A 271 25.96 -12.01 -16.17
CA ASP A 271 26.96 -11.24 -16.91
C ASP A 271 27.54 -12.03 -18.09
N ALA A 272 27.87 -13.31 -17.88
CA ALA A 272 28.37 -14.19 -18.94
C ALA A 272 27.31 -14.42 -20.03
N TYR A 273 26.06 -14.67 -19.63
CA TYR A 273 24.95 -14.88 -20.55
C TYR A 273 24.62 -13.62 -21.35
N LEU A 274 24.58 -12.45 -20.70
CA LEU A 274 24.37 -11.17 -21.38
C LEU A 274 25.48 -10.88 -22.40
N ARG A 275 26.74 -11.13 -22.02
CA ARG A 275 27.91 -10.98 -22.89
C ARG A 275 27.80 -11.85 -24.13
N GLU A 276 27.45 -13.13 -23.97
CA GLU A 276 27.25 -14.06 -25.09
C GLU A 276 26.16 -13.54 -26.05
N LEU A 277 24.99 -13.18 -25.53
CA LEU A 277 23.89 -12.61 -26.33
C LEU A 277 24.30 -11.33 -27.06
N ALA A 278 25.06 -10.45 -26.40
CA ALA A 278 25.52 -9.20 -26.98
C ALA A 278 26.46 -9.43 -28.17
N TYR A 279 27.43 -10.34 -28.01
CA TYR A 279 28.34 -10.71 -29.11
C TYR A 279 27.64 -11.44 -30.25
N GLU A 280 26.70 -12.33 -29.96
CA GLU A 280 25.89 -12.97 -30.99
C GLU A 280 25.05 -11.95 -31.77
N GLY A 281 24.45 -10.99 -31.06
CA GLY A 281 23.72 -9.88 -31.64
C GLY A 281 24.60 -9.00 -32.53
N ALA A 282 25.79 -8.64 -32.07
CA ALA A 282 26.77 -7.87 -32.84
C ALA A 282 27.14 -8.56 -34.16
N ARG A 283 27.39 -9.88 -34.14
CA ARG A 283 27.68 -10.67 -35.36
C ARG A 283 26.53 -10.71 -36.37
N LYS A 284 25.28 -10.56 -35.90
CA LYS A 284 24.09 -10.53 -36.77
C LYS A 284 23.85 -9.14 -37.38
N LEU A 285 24.19 -8.07 -36.65
CA LEU A 285 23.91 -6.69 -37.04
C LEU A 285 25.03 -6.06 -37.86
N TYR A 286 26.29 -6.39 -37.55
CA TYR A 286 27.47 -5.85 -38.21
C TYR A 286 28.10 -6.90 -39.14
N PRO A 287 28.44 -6.56 -40.40
CA PRO A 287 29.15 -7.47 -41.30
C PRO A 287 30.53 -7.91 -40.75
N GLU A 288 31.18 -7.02 -40.01
CA GLU A 288 32.45 -7.24 -39.33
C GLU A 288 32.41 -6.50 -37.98
N ILE A 289 32.90 -7.13 -36.92
CA ILE A 289 33.08 -6.48 -35.61
C ILE A 289 34.39 -5.70 -35.69
N THR A 290 34.29 -4.39 -35.92
CA THR A 290 35.44 -3.48 -35.93
C THR A 290 35.93 -3.23 -34.49
N ALA A 291 37.15 -2.69 -34.36
CA ALA A 291 37.69 -2.28 -33.06
C ALA A 291 36.77 -1.30 -32.32
N GLU A 292 36.10 -0.37 -33.04
CA GLU A 292 35.15 0.57 -32.43
C GLU A 292 33.93 -0.12 -31.82
N VAL A 293 33.38 -1.15 -32.49
CA VAL A 293 32.25 -1.94 -31.98
C VAL A 293 32.69 -2.77 -30.78
N GLU A 294 33.83 -3.44 -30.87
CA GLU A 294 34.36 -4.28 -29.81
C GLU A 294 34.70 -3.48 -28.54
N GLU A 295 35.43 -2.37 -28.68
CA GLU A 295 35.78 -1.48 -27.56
C GLU A 295 34.53 -0.92 -26.86
N ARG A 296 33.53 -0.50 -27.64
CA ARG A 296 32.27 0.01 -27.07
C ARG A 296 31.50 -1.08 -26.35
N LEU A 297 31.39 -2.28 -26.94
CA LEU A 297 30.64 -3.38 -26.35
C LEU A 297 31.27 -3.86 -25.05
N GLU A 298 32.60 -4.00 -25.01
CA GLU A 298 33.34 -4.37 -23.81
C GLU A 298 33.22 -3.33 -22.71
N TYR A 299 33.33 -2.05 -23.06
CA TYR A 299 33.13 -0.97 -22.10
C TYR A 299 31.74 -1.04 -21.47
N GLU A 300 30.68 -1.09 -22.28
CA GLU A 300 29.30 -1.14 -21.76
C GLU A 300 29.05 -2.38 -20.90
N LEU A 301 29.48 -3.57 -21.35
CA LEU A 301 29.36 -4.81 -20.58
C LEU A 301 30.07 -4.72 -19.23
N SER A 302 31.29 -4.15 -19.20
CA SER A 302 32.05 -3.97 -17.96
C SER A 302 31.35 -3.03 -16.96
N VAL A 303 30.68 -1.98 -17.46
CA VAL A 303 29.91 -1.06 -16.60
C VAL A 303 28.65 -1.75 -16.07
N ILE A 304 27.93 -2.49 -16.92
CA ILE A 304 26.72 -3.24 -16.54
C ILE A 304 27.04 -4.28 -15.46
N GLU A 305 28.15 -5.01 -15.62
CA GLU A 305 28.63 -6.01 -14.65
C GLU A 305 28.99 -5.35 -13.31
N ARG A 306 29.80 -4.28 -13.34
CA ARG A 306 30.18 -3.54 -12.13
C ARG A 306 28.97 -2.99 -11.37
N MET A 307 27.94 -2.55 -12.09
CA MET A 307 26.70 -2.01 -11.49
C MET A 307 25.65 -3.10 -11.20
N LYS A 308 25.93 -4.36 -11.53
CA LYS A 308 25.06 -5.53 -11.28
C LYS A 308 23.68 -5.43 -11.95
N TYR A 309 23.63 -4.88 -13.16
CA TYR A 309 22.38 -4.74 -13.93
C TYR A 309 22.19 -5.78 -15.03
N ALA A 310 23.06 -6.78 -15.15
CA ALA A 310 22.93 -7.80 -16.21
C ALA A 310 21.56 -8.50 -16.17
N THR A 311 21.09 -8.91 -15.00
CA THR A 311 19.77 -9.52 -14.82
C THR A 311 18.63 -8.61 -15.29
N TYR A 312 18.72 -7.30 -15.05
CA TYR A 312 17.73 -6.34 -15.52
C TYR A 312 17.70 -6.24 -17.06
N PHE A 313 18.86 -6.21 -17.71
CA PHE A 313 18.94 -6.28 -19.17
C PHE A 313 18.34 -7.57 -19.72
N LEU A 314 18.58 -8.72 -19.07
CA LEU A 314 18.04 -10.01 -19.49
C LEU A 314 16.52 -10.07 -19.36
N ILE A 315 15.95 -9.55 -18.28
CA ILE A 315 14.49 -9.45 -18.10
C ILE A 315 13.87 -8.63 -19.24
N VAL A 316 14.47 -7.47 -19.53
CA VAL A 316 13.98 -6.56 -20.57
C VAL A 316 14.12 -7.14 -21.97
N TRP A 317 15.27 -7.72 -22.25
CA TRP A 317 15.53 -8.47 -23.48
C TRP A 317 14.49 -9.56 -23.71
N ASP A 318 14.16 -10.32 -22.67
CA ASP A 318 13.32 -11.50 -22.79
C ASP A 318 11.87 -11.18 -23.17
N PHE A 319 11.23 -10.18 -22.55
CA PHE A 319 9.88 -9.80 -22.97
C PHE A 319 9.85 -9.08 -24.33
N VAL A 320 10.94 -8.39 -24.73
CA VAL A 320 11.07 -7.84 -26.09
C VAL A 320 11.27 -8.95 -27.13
N ARG A 321 12.07 -9.98 -26.82
CA ARG A 321 12.26 -11.17 -27.65
C ARG A 321 10.93 -11.89 -27.84
N PHE A 322 10.23 -12.20 -26.74
CA PHE A 322 8.91 -12.81 -26.76
C PHE A 322 7.94 -12.05 -27.67
N SER A 323 7.87 -10.73 -27.51
CA SER A 323 7.00 -9.87 -28.32
C SER A 323 7.29 -10.03 -29.81
N ARG A 324 8.56 -10.03 -30.21
CA ARG A 324 8.94 -10.18 -31.62
C ARG A 324 8.70 -11.57 -32.17
N GLU A 325 8.94 -12.62 -31.39
CA GLU A 325 8.69 -14.01 -31.77
C GLU A 325 7.19 -14.29 -31.98
N HIS A 326 6.31 -13.48 -31.37
CA HIS A 326 4.85 -13.57 -31.49
C HIS A 326 4.23 -12.46 -32.35
N ASP A 327 5.04 -11.82 -33.20
CA ASP A 327 4.61 -10.75 -34.12
C ASP A 327 3.91 -9.57 -33.41
N ILE A 328 4.23 -9.30 -32.14
CA ILE A 328 3.77 -8.12 -31.40
C ILE A 328 4.69 -6.95 -31.78
N PRO A 329 4.16 -5.86 -32.37
CA PRO A 329 4.97 -4.70 -32.70
C PRO A 329 5.58 -4.06 -31.45
N VAL A 330 6.91 -3.92 -31.46
CA VAL A 330 7.69 -3.20 -30.44
C VAL A 330 8.32 -1.99 -31.12
N GLY A 331 8.26 -0.84 -30.46
CA GLY A 331 8.90 0.39 -30.93
C GLY A 331 10.42 0.24 -31.06
N PRO A 332 11.09 1.21 -31.70
CA PRO A 332 12.54 1.19 -31.87
C PRO A 332 13.32 1.41 -30.56
N GLY A 333 12.64 1.64 -29.44
CA GLY A 333 13.18 2.11 -28.17
C GLY A 333 13.16 3.65 -28.12
N ARG A 334 12.76 4.21 -26.97
CA ARG A 334 12.80 5.65 -26.71
C ARG A 334 13.68 5.94 -25.49
N GLY A 335 13.86 7.22 -25.18
CA GLY A 335 14.62 7.65 -24.01
C GLY A 335 16.12 7.37 -24.12
N SER A 336 16.78 7.24 -22.96
CA SER A 336 18.24 7.10 -22.90
C SER A 336 18.73 5.71 -23.32
N ALA A 337 17.90 4.67 -23.23
CA ALA A 337 18.24 3.29 -23.60
C ALA A 337 18.75 3.13 -25.04
N ALA A 338 18.36 4.02 -25.97
CA ALA A 338 18.86 4.03 -27.34
C ALA A 338 20.37 4.31 -27.46
N GLY A 339 21.02 4.84 -26.42
CA GLY A 339 22.46 5.09 -26.36
C GLY A 339 23.34 3.87 -26.07
N SER A 340 22.73 2.71 -25.79
CA SER A 340 23.41 1.47 -25.41
C SER A 340 23.58 0.54 -26.62
N LEU A 341 24.84 0.23 -26.95
CA LEU A 341 25.20 -0.75 -27.96
C LEU A 341 24.79 -2.16 -27.53
N VAL A 342 24.94 -2.50 -26.24
CA VAL A 342 24.47 -3.78 -25.70
C VAL A 342 22.96 -3.94 -25.93
N SER A 343 22.18 -2.89 -25.67
CA SER A 343 20.72 -2.89 -25.89
C SER A 343 20.35 -3.01 -27.36
N TYR A 344 21.14 -2.42 -28.26
CA TYR A 344 20.96 -2.59 -29.71
C TYR A 344 21.29 -4.02 -30.16
N CYS A 345 22.42 -4.57 -29.69
CA CYS A 345 22.90 -5.90 -30.06
C CYS A 345 21.93 -7.02 -29.64
N ILE A 346 21.45 -7.01 -28.39
CA ILE A 346 20.47 -8.00 -27.94
C ILE A 346 19.05 -7.70 -28.44
N GLY A 347 18.86 -6.54 -29.09
CA GLY A 347 17.62 -6.17 -29.72
C GLY A 347 16.59 -5.54 -28.77
N ILE A 348 16.95 -5.03 -27.61
CA ILE A 348 16.04 -4.18 -26.83
C ILE A 348 15.67 -2.92 -27.65
N THR A 349 16.66 -2.29 -28.28
CA THR A 349 16.47 -1.13 -29.16
C THR A 349 16.69 -1.51 -30.63
N ARG A 350 16.32 -0.62 -31.55
CA ARG A 350 16.58 -0.76 -33.00
C ARG A 350 17.40 0.39 -33.59
N VAL A 351 17.95 1.24 -32.72
CA VAL A 351 18.75 2.41 -33.12
C VAL A 351 20.21 2.07 -32.88
N ASP A 352 21.02 2.10 -33.94
CA ASP A 352 22.47 1.91 -33.85
C ASP A 352 23.13 3.14 -33.19
N PRO A 353 23.64 3.02 -31.94
CA PRO A 353 24.17 4.17 -31.22
C PRO A 353 25.48 4.68 -31.81
N LEU A 354 26.27 3.83 -32.48
CA LEU A 354 27.54 4.25 -33.09
C LEU A 354 27.26 5.11 -34.33
N ARG A 355 26.33 4.65 -35.19
CA ARG A 355 25.92 5.40 -36.38
C ARG A 355 25.39 6.80 -36.06
N TYR A 356 24.61 6.93 -34.99
CA TYR A 356 24.00 8.19 -34.59
C TYR A 356 24.77 8.93 -33.47
N LYS A 357 25.94 8.43 -33.08
CA LYS A 357 26.81 9.01 -32.04
C LYS A 357 26.08 9.24 -30.70
N LEU A 358 25.28 8.25 -30.30
CA LEU A 358 24.55 8.25 -29.04
C LEU A 358 25.48 7.83 -27.88
N ILE A 359 25.27 8.47 -26.74
CA ILE A 359 26.17 8.39 -25.58
C ILE A 359 25.59 7.40 -24.57
N PHE A 360 26.39 6.39 -24.20
CA PHE A 360 26.00 5.35 -23.24
C PHE A 360 25.83 5.90 -21.83
N GLU A 361 26.69 6.83 -21.41
CA GLU A 361 26.70 7.43 -20.07
C GLU A 361 25.43 8.23 -19.77
N ARG A 362 24.70 8.64 -20.80
CA ARG A 362 23.37 9.24 -20.64
C ARG A 362 22.32 8.22 -20.20
N PHE A 363 22.52 6.95 -20.55
CA PHE A 363 21.69 5.84 -20.10
C PHE A 363 22.16 5.29 -18.77
N LEU A 364 23.43 4.92 -18.69
CA LEU A 364 24.02 4.31 -17.51
C LEU A 364 25.33 5.01 -17.18
N ASN A 365 25.29 5.90 -16.18
CA ASN A 365 26.47 6.64 -15.76
C ASN A 365 27.25 5.83 -14.71
N PRO A 366 28.52 5.46 -14.96
CA PRO A 366 29.32 4.70 -14.01
C PRO A 366 29.62 5.45 -12.69
N GLU A 367 29.58 6.78 -12.71
CA GLU A 367 29.84 7.63 -11.52
C GLU A 367 28.58 7.84 -10.67
N ARG A 368 27.40 7.48 -11.18
CA ARG A 368 26.12 7.62 -10.48
C ARG A 368 25.38 6.28 -10.49
N VAL A 369 25.33 5.64 -9.33
CA VAL A 369 24.50 4.44 -9.14
C VAL A 369 23.02 4.86 -9.08
N SER A 370 22.37 4.87 -10.24
CA SER A 370 20.93 5.00 -10.39
C SER A 370 20.41 3.89 -11.29
N MET A 371 19.25 3.35 -10.96
CA MET A 371 18.62 2.32 -11.77
C MET A 371 18.34 2.87 -13.19
N PRO A 372 18.83 2.20 -14.25
CA PRO A 372 18.50 2.60 -15.61
C PRO A 372 17.02 2.35 -15.90
N ASP A 373 16.42 3.19 -16.74
CA ASP A 373 15.01 3.06 -17.14
C ASP A 373 14.91 2.71 -18.62
N PHE A 374 14.23 1.60 -18.93
CA PHE A 374 13.97 1.16 -20.29
C PHE A 374 12.57 1.58 -20.72
N ASP A 375 12.53 2.70 -21.43
CA ASP A 375 11.32 3.15 -22.08
C ASP A 375 11.03 2.33 -23.36
N ILE A 376 10.16 1.33 -23.25
CA ILE A 376 9.79 0.46 -24.37
C ILE A 376 8.32 0.65 -24.73
N ASP A 377 8.09 0.87 -26.02
CA ASP A 377 6.76 0.99 -26.61
C ASP A 377 6.29 -0.38 -27.13
N PHE A 378 5.09 -0.78 -26.71
CA PHE A 378 4.38 -1.94 -27.25
C PHE A 378 3.11 -1.49 -27.95
N CYS A 379 2.67 -2.25 -28.95
CA CYS A 379 1.34 -2.08 -29.55
C CYS A 379 0.26 -2.10 -28.46
N GLN A 380 -0.55 -1.04 -28.38
CA GLN A 380 -1.57 -0.89 -27.33
C GLN A 380 -2.53 -2.09 -27.28
N ASP A 381 -2.98 -2.57 -28.44
CA ASP A 381 -3.97 -3.64 -28.55
C ASP A 381 -3.44 -5.00 -28.08
N ARG A 382 -2.12 -5.22 -28.15
CA ARG A 382 -1.45 -6.49 -27.80
C ARG A 382 -0.57 -6.41 -26.55
N ARG A 383 -0.56 -5.26 -25.86
CA ARG A 383 0.21 -5.06 -24.62
C ARG A 383 -0.19 -6.06 -23.52
N GLY A 384 -1.47 -6.45 -23.48
CA GLY A 384 -1.99 -7.43 -22.53
C GLY A 384 -1.28 -8.79 -22.61
N GLU A 385 -0.92 -9.24 -23.82
CA GLU A 385 -0.20 -10.52 -24.03
C GLU A 385 1.21 -10.48 -23.44
N VAL A 386 1.89 -9.33 -23.55
CA VAL A 386 3.23 -9.14 -22.97
C VAL A 386 3.15 -9.10 -21.44
N ILE A 387 2.14 -8.43 -20.89
CA ILE A 387 1.91 -8.42 -19.44
C ILE A 387 1.63 -9.83 -18.94
N GLN A 388 0.76 -10.58 -19.61
CA GLN A 388 0.45 -11.97 -19.27
C GLN A 388 1.71 -12.85 -19.30
N TYR A 389 2.54 -12.73 -20.34
CA TYR A 389 3.82 -13.44 -20.42
C TYR A 389 4.72 -13.16 -19.21
N VAL A 390 4.85 -11.89 -18.84
CA VAL A 390 5.65 -11.48 -17.66
C VAL A 390 5.04 -12.04 -16.37
N SER A 391 3.71 -11.98 -16.20
CA SER A 391 3.00 -12.55 -15.06
C SER A 391 3.20 -14.07 -14.94
N GLU A 392 3.04 -14.82 -16.03
CA GLU A 392 3.23 -16.28 -16.04
C GLU A 392 4.68 -16.67 -15.73
N LYS A 393 5.65 -15.87 -16.23
CA LYS A 393 7.07 -16.16 -16.07
C LYS A 393 7.61 -15.83 -14.67
N TYR A 394 7.21 -14.69 -14.11
CA TYR A 394 7.74 -14.20 -12.83
C TYR A 394 6.82 -14.46 -11.64
N GLY A 395 5.60 -14.95 -11.87
CA GLY A 395 4.60 -15.27 -10.86
C GLY A 395 3.48 -14.23 -10.81
N GLU A 396 2.22 -14.70 -10.82
CA GLU A 396 1.03 -13.84 -10.73
C GLU A 396 0.97 -13.05 -9.41
N ASP A 397 1.61 -13.57 -8.36
CA ASP A 397 1.77 -12.94 -7.03
C ASP A 397 2.87 -11.87 -6.97
N ARG A 398 3.66 -11.71 -8.05
CA ARG A 398 4.84 -10.82 -8.10
C ARG A 398 4.78 -9.78 -9.21
N VAL A 399 3.73 -9.81 -10.04
CA VAL A 399 3.56 -8.89 -11.17
C VAL A 399 2.22 -8.17 -11.04
N ALA A 400 2.29 -6.84 -10.90
CA ALA A 400 1.13 -5.97 -10.84
C ALA A 400 1.34 -4.71 -11.67
N GLN A 401 0.24 -4.06 -12.05
CA GLN A 401 0.28 -2.73 -12.65
C GLN A 401 0.32 -1.65 -11.57
N ILE A 402 0.98 -0.54 -11.87
CA ILE A 402 1.05 0.62 -10.98
C ILE A 402 -0.27 1.42 -11.10
N ILE A 403 -0.90 1.70 -9.97
CA ILE A 403 -2.11 2.54 -9.89
C ILE A 403 -1.81 4.01 -10.24
N THR A 404 -2.78 4.73 -10.81
CA THR A 404 -2.65 6.14 -11.24
C THR A 404 -3.52 7.08 -10.44
#